data_AF-R7UB95-F1
#
_entry.id   AF-R7UB95-F1
#
_cell.length_a   1.000
_cell.length_b   1.000
_cell.length_c   1.000
_cell.angle_alpha   90.00
_cell.angle_beta   90.00
_cell.angle_gamma   90.00
#
_symmetry.space_group_name_H-M   'P 1'
#
loop_
_entity.id
_entity.type
_entity.pdbx_description
1 polymer ?
#
loop_
_entity_poly.entity_id
_entity_poly.type
_entity_poly.pdbx_seq_one_letter_code
_entity_poly.pdbx_strand_id
1 'polypeptide(L)' 'GPWDETKFAYYSTFRIGSEAEKFNLTIGGYSGTAGDAMRYHNGSAFTTKD' A
#
# COMPACT_ATOMS: atom_id res chain seq x y z
N GLY A 1 -4.55 -20.85 18.40
CA GLY A 1 -3.98 -21.58 17.24
C GLY A 1 -3.51 -20.58 16.20
N PRO A 2 -3.01 -20.99 15.03
CA PRO A 2 -2.51 -20.07 13.97
C PRO A 2 -3.56 -19.08 13.41
N TRP A 3 -4.80 -19.16 13.88
CA TRP A 3 -5.93 -18.35 13.45
C TRP A 3 -6.07 -17.00 14.19
N ASP A 4 -5.31 -16.78 15.27
CA ASP A 4 -5.31 -15.52 16.04
C ASP A 4 -4.06 -14.66 15.80
N GLU A 5 -3.31 -14.90 14.71
CA GLU A 5 -2.11 -14.12 14.41
C GLU A 5 -2.49 -12.78 13.74
N THR A 6 -2.31 -11.68 14.47
CA THR A 6 -2.44 -10.32 13.90
C THR A 6 -1.11 -9.89 13.28
N LYS A 7 -1.17 -9.38 12.05
CA LYS A 7 -0.02 -8.80 11.34
C LYS A 7 -0.31 -7.35 10.96
N PHE A 8 0.74 -6.56 10.82
CA PHE A 8 0.62 -5.16 10.41
C PHE A 8 1.70 -4.80 9.38
N ALA A 9 1.38 -3.80 8.57
CA ALA A 9 2.31 -3.14 7.65
C ALA A 9 2.28 -1.64 7.93
N TYR A 10 3.45 -1.06 8.13
CA TYR A 10 3.67 0.37 8.26
C TYR A 10 4.51 0.85 7.09
N TYR A 11 4.16 2.00 6.53
CA TYR A 11 4.93 2.66 5.49
C TYR A 11 5.23 4.08 5.97
N SER A 12 6.50 4.41 6.20
CA SER A 12 6.90 5.74 6.64
C SER A 12 6.61 6.81 5.60
N THR A 13 6.52 6.42 4.33
CA THR A 13 6.08 7.27 3.23
C THR A 13 4.75 6.74 2.72
N PHE A 14 3.74 7.59 2.72
CA PHE A 14 2.43 7.31 2.14
C PHE A 14 1.89 8.59 1.49
N ARG A 15 1.66 8.54 0.18
CA ARG A 15 1.09 9.64 -0.59
C ARG A 15 0.15 9.10 -1.65
N ILE A 16 -0.95 9.83 -1.86
CA ILE A 16 -1.87 9.65 -2.96
C ILE A 16 -1.79 10.88 -3.87
N GLY A 17 -1.63 10.65 -5.17
CA GLY A 17 -1.66 11.71 -6.17
C GLY A 17 -3.03 12.39 -6.26
N SER A 18 -3.06 13.53 -6.93
CA SER A 18 -4.30 14.21 -7.29
C SER A 18 -5.13 13.41 -8.30
N GLU A 19 -6.35 13.87 -8.57
CA GLU A 19 -7.20 13.31 -9.63
C GLU A 19 -6.52 13.37 -11.01
N ALA A 20 -5.83 14.48 -11.32
CA ALA A 20 -5.05 14.62 -12.56
C ALA A 20 -3.90 13.59 -12.65
N GLU A 21 -3.38 13.13 -11.50
CA GLU A 21 -2.38 12.07 -11.39
C GLU A 21 -3.02 10.67 -11.26
N LYS A 22 -4.33 10.55 -11.49
CA LYS A 22 -5.11 9.31 -11.36
C LYS A 22 -4.94 8.63 -10.00
N PHE A 23 -4.82 9.44 -8.94
CA PHE A 23 -4.63 8.97 -7.57
C PHE A 23 -3.47 7.97 -7.41
N ASN A 24 -2.35 8.24 -8.09
CA ASN A 24 -1.16 7.40 -8.02
C ASN A 24 -0.71 7.13 -6.58
N LEU A 25 -0.47 5.86 -6.24
CA LEU A 25 0.00 5.46 -4.91
C LEU A 25 1.53 5.55 -4.85
N THR A 26 2.07 6.30 -3.88
CA THR A 26 3.50 6.28 -3.55
C THR A 26 3.70 5.83 -2.10
N ILE A 27 4.45 4.74 -1.92
CA ILE A 27 4.78 4.18 -0.61
C ILE A 27 6.26 3.86 -0.48
N GLY A 28 6.75 3.85 0.76
CA GLY A 28 8.15 3.57 1.06
C GLY A 28 8.40 3.38 2.55
N GLY A 29 9.60 2.91 2.88
CA GLY A 29 10.02 2.65 4.26
C GLY A 29 9.12 1.63 4.97
N TYR A 30 8.88 0.50 4.29
CA TYR A 30 8.11 -0.60 4.83
C TYR A 30 8.71 -1.12 6.15
N SER A 31 7.85 -1.35 7.14
CA SER A 31 8.16 -2.13 8.34
C SER A 31 6.91 -2.85 8.86
N GLY A 32 7.09 -3.87 9.68
CA GLY A 32 6.00 -4.59 10.32
C GLY A 32 6.12 -6.10 10.19
N THR A 33 5.06 -6.79 10.63
CA THR A 33 5.03 -8.27 10.72
C THR A 33 4.26 -8.91 9.58
N ALA A 34 3.57 -8.12 8.75
CA ALA A 34 2.99 -8.58 7.50
C ALA A 34 4.09 -8.87 6.46
N GLY A 35 3.72 -9.39 5.29
CA GLY A 35 4.58 -9.28 4.11
C GLY A 35 4.40 -7.92 3.45
N ASP A 36 5.41 -7.43 2.74
CA ASP A 36 5.35 -6.18 1.95
C ASP A 36 4.55 -6.40 0.64
N ALA A 37 3.25 -6.64 0.78
CA ALA A 37 2.35 -6.94 -0.33
C ALA A 37 2.08 -5.70 -1.20
N MET A 38 2.11 -4.50 -0.62
CA MET A 38 1.80 -3.27 -1.37
C MET A 38 2.97 -2.79 -2.21
N ARG A 39 4.20 -3.29 -2.01
CA ARG A 39 5.35 -2.99 -2.88
C ARG A 39 5.04 -3.17 -4.37
N TYR A 40 4.28 -4.21 -4.72
CA TYR A 40 3.87 -4.46 -6.10
C TYR A 40 2.97 -3.34 -6.67
N HIS A 41 2.20 -2.68 -5.81
CA HIS A 41 1.28 -1.61 -6.19
C HIS A 41 1.92 -0.21 -6.11
N ASN A 42 3.16 -0.08 -5.62
CA ASN A 42 3.84 1.20 -5.54
C ASN A 42 4.03 1.81 -6.93
N GLY A 43 3.63 3.06 -7.10
CA GLY A 43 3.61 3.78 -8.37
C GLY A 43 2.42 3.45 -9.28
N SER A 44 1.47 2.61 -8.85
CA SER A 44 0.27 2.30 -9.62
C SER A 44 -0.79 3.40 -9.50
N ALA A 45 -1.52 3.67 -10.59
CA ALA A 45 -2.71 4.50 -10.58
C ALA A 45 -3.91 3.74 -9.99
N PHE A 46 -4.89 4.49 -9.47
CA PHE A 46 -6.17 3.91 -9.05
C PHE A 46 -7.03 3.54 -10.27
N THR A 47 -7.77 2.44 -10.17
CA THR A 47 -8.65 1.95 -11.24
C THR A 47 -9.98 1.47 -10.69
N THR A 48 -11.06 1.85 -11.36
CA THR A 48 -12.43 1.37 -11.16
C THR A 48 -12.90 0.59 -12.39
N LYS A 49 -14.03 -0.11 -12.30
CA LYS A 49 -14.53 -1.01 -13.36
C LYS A 49 -15.48 -0.36 -14.37
N ASP A 50 -15.92 0.86 -14.08
CA ASP A 50 -16.90 1.60 -14.87
C ASP A 50 -16.49 1.76 -16.35
#